data_AF-A0A090WX78-F1
#
_entry.id   AF-A0A090WX78-F1
#
_cell.length_a   1.000
_cell.length_b   1.000
_cell.length_c   1.000
_cell.angle_alpha   90.00
_cell.angle_beta   90.00
_cell.angle_gamma   90.00
#
_symmetry.space_group_name_H-M   'P 1'
#
loop_
_entity.id
_entity.type
_entity.pdbx_description
1 polymer ?
#
loop_
_entity_poly.entity_id
_entity_poly.type
_entity_poly.pdbx_seq_one_letter_code
_entity_poly.pdbx_strand_id
1 'polypeptide(L)'
;MFAQELITPEKAVSLALENNYGIKIAKTDVEIAENNADILNSGYLPTLTGNAGANYNLDDTEVGFSDGTNRVLNGAESSSYNVSVDLDYTLFDGLGEILRL
;
A
#
# COMPACT_ATOMS: atom_id res chain seq x y z
N MET A 1 40.25 43.53 1.98
CA MET A 1 39.23 43.74 3.02
C MET A 1 37.88 43.51 2.37
N PHE A 2 37.23 42.38 2.64
CA PHE A 2 35.81 42.23 2.29
C PHE A 2 35.02 42.61 3.53
N ALA A 3 34.27 43.72 3.45
CA ALA A 3 33.42 44.20 4.52
C ALA A 3 32.18 43.29 4.64
N GLN A 4 31.82 42.94 5.86
CA GLN A 4 30.58 42.23 6.15
C GLN A 4 29.39 43.07 5.64
N GLU A 5 28.52 42.48 4.82
CA GLU A 5 27.29 43.13 4.37
C GLU A 5 26.44 43.49 5.62
N LEU A 6 26.08 44.77 5.78
CA LEU A 6 25.34 45.25 6.94
C LEU A 6 23.89 44.73 6.86
N ILE A 7 23.50 43.84 7.78
CA ILE A 7 22.14 43.30 7.80
C ILE A 7 21.18 44.35 8.39
N THR A 8 20.12 44.70 7.68
CA THR A 8 19.02 45.51 8.24
C THR A 8 18.07 44.62 9.03
N PRO A 9 17.28 45.15 9.98
CA PRO A 9 16.30 44.38 10.73
C PRO A 9 15.33 43.61 9.82
N GLU A 10 14.89 44.21 8.72
CA GLU A 10 14.00 43.57 7.73
C GLU A 10 14.70 42.40 7.04
N LYS A 11 15.98 42.57 6.67
CA LYS A 11 16.77 41.51 6.04
C LYS A 11 17.06 40.37 7.03
N ALA A 12 17.27 40.68 8.31
CA ALA A 12 17.43 39.67 9.36
C ALA A 12 16.15 38.85 9.60
N VAL A 13 14.97 39.50 9.63
CA VAL A 13 13.69 38.81 9.79
C VAL A 13 13.40 37.90 8.58
N SER A 14 13.60 38.39 7.36
CA SER A 14 13.43 37.57 6.15
C SER A 14 14.37 36.37 6.14
N LEU A 15 15.65 36.56 6.48
CA LEU A 15 16.63 35.48 6.52
C LEU A 15 16.30 34.45 7.61
N ALA A 16 15.82 34.93 8.77
CA ALA A 16 15.37 34.09 9.86
C ALA A 16 14.16 33.26 9.46
N LEU A 17 13.15 33.85 8.80
CA LEU A 17 11.95 33.12 8.34
C LEU A 17 12.28 32.09 7.27
N GLU A 18 13.14 32.44 6.31
CA GLU A 18 13.56 31.54 5.22
C GLU A 18 14.38 30.34 5.73
N ASN A 19 15.17 30.54 6.78
CA ASN A 19 16.05 29.51 7.35
C ASN A 19 15.55 28.97 8.70
N ASN A 20 14.33 29.32 9.12
CA ASN A 20 13.78 28.83 10.38
C ASN A 20 13.41 27.36 10.25
N TYR A 21 14.11 26.49 10.97
CA TYR A 21 13.80 25.06 10.99
C TYR A 21 12.40 24.75 11.53
N GLY A 22 11.91 25.52 12.50
CA GLY A 22 10.55 25.37 13.04
C GLY A 22 9.48 25.61 11.98
N ILE A 23 9.64 26.64 11.14
CA ILE A 23 8.72 26.91 10.02
C ILE A 23 8.80 25.82 8.97
N LYS A 24 10.02 25.34 8.64
CA LYS A 24 10.20 24.24 7.68
C LYS A 24 9.52 22.96 8.17
N ILE A 25 9.70 22.61 9.44
CA ILE A 25 9.05 21.45 10.06
C ILE A 25 7.53 21.62 10.02
N ALA A 26 7.01 22.76 10.48
CA ALA A 26 5.57 23.02 10.48
C ALA A 26 4.96 22.95 9.06
N LYS A 27 5.69 23.42 8.04
CA LYS A 27 5.26 23.29 6.65
C LYS A 27 5.23 21.83 6.19
N THR A 28 6.26 21.05 6.53
CA THR A 28 6.30 19.61 6.24
C THR A 28 5.16 18.87 6.95
N ASP A 29 4.84 19.24 8.19
CA ASP A 29 3.72 18.63 8.92
C ASP A 29 2.38 18.91 8.24
N VAL A 30 2.19 20.12 7.70
CA VAL A 30 1.01 20.46 6.90
C VAL A 30 0.97 19.66 5.60
N GLU A 31 2.09 19.57 4.86
CA GLU A 31 2.16 18.77 3.63
C GLU A 31 1.86 17.28 3.89
N ILE A 32 2.31 16.75 5.03
CA ILE A 32 1.99 15.38 5.47
C ILE A 32 0.49 15.25 5.78
N ALA A 33 -0.09 16.20 6.51
CA ALA A 33 -1.51 16.19 6.84
C ALA A 33 -2.38 16.27 5.57
N GLU A 34 -2.01 17.13 4.63
CA GLU A 34 -2.68 17.24 3.32
C GLU A 34 -2.56 15.95 2.51
N ASN A 35 -1.37 15.33 2.46
CA ASN A 35 -1.18 14.06 1.77
C ASN A 35 -2.02 12.93 2.39
N ASN A 36 -2.07 12.85 3.72
CA ASN A 36 -2.86 11.86 4.44
C ASN A 36 -4.37 12.07 4.25
N ALA A 37 -4.81 13.32 4.10
CA ALA A 37 -6.21 13.68 3.84
C ALA A 37 -6.57 13.66 2.35
N ASP A 38 -5.60 13.43 1.46
CA ASP A 38 -5.84 13.43 0.01
C ASP A 38 -6.77 12.26 -0.36
N ILE A 39 -7.65 12.51 -1.32
CA ILE A 39 -8.69 11.59 -1.79
C ILE A 39 -8.11 10.24 -2.25
N LEU A 40 -6.86 10.24 -2.71
CA LEU A 40 -6.14 9.05 -3.15
C LEU A 40 -5.66 8.18 -1.98
N ASN A 41 -5.38 8.76 -0.82
CA ASN A 41 -5.03 8.03 0.42
C ASN A 41 -6.25 7.63 1.24
N SER A 42 -7.42 8.11 0.86
CA SER A 42 -8.69 7.88 1.54
C SER A 42 -9.33 6.53 1.14
N GLY A 43 -8.85 5.86 0.10
CA GLY A 43 -9.48 4.63 -0.41
C GLY A 43 -10.82 4.89 -1.12
N TYR A 44 -11.06 6.14 -1.53
CA TYR A 44 -12.27 6.59 -2.23
C TYR A 44 -12.44 5.99 -3.64
N LEU A 45 -11.35 5.52 -4.27
CA LEU A 45 -11.41 4.94 -5.61
C LEU A 45 -11.55 3.42 -5.58
N PRO A 46 -12.29 2.82 -6.52
CA PRO A 46 -12.36 1.37 -6.64
C PRO A 46 -10.99 0.79 -7.00
N THR A 47 -10.68 -0.39 -6.48
CA THR A 47 -9.48 -1.16 -6.79
C THR A 47 -9.82 -2.26 -7.79
N LEU A 48 -9.06 -2.36 -8.88
CA LEU A 48 -9.16 -3.44 -9.86
C LEU A 48 -7.90 -4.29 -9.81
N THR A 49 -8.04 -5.57 -9.47
CA THR A 49 -6.94 -6.52 -9.34
C THR A 49 -7.09 -7.62 -10.38
N GLY A 50 -6.00 -7.97 -11.07
CA GLY A 50 -5.93 -9.14 -11.94
C GLY A 50 -5.07 -10.21 -11.29
N ASN A 51 -5.59 -11.42 -11.20
CA ASN A 51 -4.89 -12.56 -10.60
C ASN A 51 -4.72 -13.67 -11.64
N ALA A 52 -3.55 -14.30 -11.64
CA ALA A 52 -3.28 -15.49 -12.43
C ALA A 52 -2.36 -16.42 -11.65
N GLY A 53 -2.62 -17.73 -11.72
CA GLY A 53 -1.88 -18.75 -11.00
C GLY A 53 -1.79 -20.04 -11.80
N ALA A 54 -0.69 -20.76 -11.58
CA ALA A 54 -0.48 -22.11 -12.06
C ALA A 54 0.04 -22.94 -10.89
N ASN A 55 -0.56 -24.10 -10.66
CA ASN A 55 -0.15 -25.06 -9.65
C ASN A 55 0.11 -26.40 -10.33
N TYR A 56 1.15 -27.09 -9.88
CA TYR A 56 1.53 -28.41 -10.32
C TYR A 56 1.86 -29.24 -9.08
N ASN A 57 1.23 -30.40 -8.96
CA ASN A 57 1.41 -31.35 -7.87
C ASN A 57 1.74 -32.73 -8.44
N LEU A 58 2.61 -33.45 -7.76
CA LEU A 58 2.98 -34.82 -8.06
C LEU A 58 2.96 -35.60 -6.74
N ASP A 59 1.98 -36.47 -6.57
CA ASP A 59 1.73 -37.18 -5.32
C ASP A 59 1.56 -38.68 -5.53
N ASP A 60 1.99 -39.48 -4.56
CA ASP A 60 1.67 -40.91 -4.51
C ASP A 60 0.39 -41.10 -3.68
N THR A 61 -0.67 -41.62 -4.29
CA THR A 61 -1.99 -41.77 -3.65
C THR A 61 -2.35 -43.23 -3.44
N GLU A 62 -2.63 -43.64 -2.21
CA GLU A 62 -3.22 -44.95 -1.92
C GLU A 62 -4.75 -44.84 -1.93
N VAL A 63 -5.40 -45.52 -2.88
CA VAL A 63 -6.85 -45.55 -3.03
C VAL A 63 -7.37 -46.93 -2.60
N GLY A 64 -8.23 -46.96 -1.58
CA GLY A 64 -8.97 -48.15 -1.16
C GLY A 64 -10.27 -48.28 -1.95
N PHE A 65 -10.49 -49.43 -2.60
CA PHE A 65 -11.70 -49.73 -3.35
C PHE A 65 -12.75 -50.43 -2.46
N SER A 66 -14.02 -50.31 -2.84
CA SER A 66 -15.16 -50.91 -2.10
C SER A 66 -15.11 -52.44 -2.01
N ASP A 67 -14.25 -53.09 -2.80
CA ASP A 67 -13.99 -54.53 -2.75
C ASP A 67 -12.92 -54.92 -1.70
N GLY A 68 -12.38 -53.95 -0.96
CA GLY A 68 -11.37 -54.16 0.08
C GLY A 68 -9.93 -54.21 -0.44
N THR A 69 -9.70 -53.95 -1.73
CA THR A 69 -8.35 -53.85 -2.30
C THR A 69 -7.81 -52.43 -2.21
N ASN A 70 -6.52 -52.28 -1.89
CA ASN A 70 -5.82 -51.00 -1.98
C ASN A 70 -4.95 -50.99 -3.24
N ARG A 71 -4.97 -49.88 -3.99
CA ARG A 71 -3.95 -49.61 -5.02
C ARG A 71 -3.20 -48.34 -4.69
N VAL A 72 -1.88 -48.44 -4.80
CA VAL A 72 -1.00 -47.27 -4.80
C VAL A 72 -0.90 -46.74 -6.23
N LEU A 73 -1.42 -45.54 -6.46
CA LEU A 73 -1.14 -44.75 -7.65
C LEU A 73 0.15 -43.98 -7.39
N ASN A 74 1.25 -44.42 -8.00
CA ASN A 74 2.52 -43.71 -7.95
C ASN A 74 2.56 -42.64 -9.05
N GLY A 75 3.02 -41.44 -8.72
CA GLY A 75 3.20 -40.33 -9.66
C GLY A 75 1.89 -39.75 -10.20
N ALA A 76 0.89 -39.58 -9.33
CA ALA A 76 -0.34 -38.88 -9.72
C ALA A 76 -0.04 -37.39 -9.94
N GLU A 77 -0.03 -36.99 -11.21
CA GLU A 77 0.20 -35.61 -11.63
C GLU A 77 -1.12 -34.82 -11.65
N SER A 78 -1.11 -33.64 -11.04
CA SER A 78 -2.21 -32.68 -11.11
C SER A 78 -1.69 -31.30 -11.45
N SER A 79 -2.23 -30.69 -12.50
CA SER A 79 -1.95 -29.29 -12.82
C SER A 79 -3.26 -28.49 -12.86
N SER A 80 -3.21 -27.27 -12.33
CA SER A 80 -4.35 -26.35 -12.34
C SER A 80 -3.89 -24.94 -12.67
N TYR A 81 -4.65 -24.27 -13.53
CA TYR A 81 -4.43 -22.88 -13.89
C TYR A 81 -5.67 -22.08 -13.49
N ASN A 82 -5.46 -20.92 -12.88
CA ASN A 82 -6.55 -20.02 -12.50
C ASN A 82 -6.25 -18.61 -13.00
N VAL A 83 -7.28 -17.91 -13.47
CA VAL A 83 -7.23 -16.49 -13.84
C VAL A 83 -8.49 -15.84 -13.30
N SER A 84 -8.37 -14.72 -12.60
CA SER A 84 -9.50 -13.93 -12.11
C SER A 84 -9.24 -12.44 -12.25
N VAL A 85 -10.33 -11.67 -12.23
CA VAL A 85 -10.32 -10.21 -12.16
C VAL A 85 -11.29 -9.82 -11.06
N ASP A 86 -10.81 -9.01 -10.13
CA ASP A 86 -11.49 -8.68 -8.89
C ASP A 86 -11.65 -7.15 -8.82
N LEU A 87 -12.88 -6.68 -8.58
CA LEU A 87 -13.23 -5.26 -8.45
C LEU A 87 -13.77 -5.01 -7.05
N ASP A 88 -13.03 -4.23 -6.27
CA ASP A 88 -13.34 -3.90 -4.88
C ASP A 88 -13.68 -2.42 -4.76
N TYR A 89 -14.86 -2.10 -4.22
CA TYR A 89 -15.28 -0.73 -3.99
C TYR A 89 -16.03 -0.56 -2.67
N THR A 90 -15.52 0.31 -1.80
CA THR A 90 -16.15 0.66 -0.53
C THR A 90 -17.24 1.70 -0.77
N LEU A 91 -18.51 1.30 -0.65
CA LEU A 91 -19.66 2.21 -0.81
C LEU A 91 -19.87 3.12 0.41
N PHE A 92 -19.54 2.64 1.61
CA PHE A 92 -19.67 3.40 2.86
C PHE A 92 -18.78 2.81 3.95
N ASP A 93 -17.90 3.64 4.54
CA ASP A 93 -16.94 3.24 5.59
C ASP A 93 -17.29 3.78 6.99
N GLY A 94 -18.58 4.02 7.27
CA GLY A 94 -19.05 4.15 8.66
C GLY A 94 -18.46 5.29 9.50
N LEU A 95 -17.98 6.39 8.90
CA LEU A 95 -17.29 7.53 9.54
C LEU A 95 -15.80 7.30 9.92
N GLY A 96 -15.16 6.23 9.44
CA GLY A 96 -13.76 5.89 9.75
C GLY A 96 -12.74 7.00 9.48
N GLU A 97 -13.00 7.88 8.51
CA GLU A 97 -12.12 9.00 8.14
C GLU A 97 -12.20 10.22 9.08
N ILE A 98 -13.33 10.44 9.77
CA ILE A 98 -13.51 11.63 10.63
C ILE A 98 -12.71 11.50 11.94
N LEU A 99 -12.31 10.27 12.33
CA LEU A 99 -11.64 9.99 13.60
C LEU A 99 -10.09 9.91 13.51
N ARG A 100 -9.50 10.21 12.34
CA ARG A 100 -8.04 10.09 12.11
C ARG A 100 -7.27 11.42 12.02
N LEU A 101 -7.90 12.56 12.33
CA LEU A 101 -7.25 13.85 12.50
C LEU A 101 -7.00 14.14 13.99
#